data_AF-A0A3E1DWY0-F1
#
_entry.id   AF-A0A3E1DWY0-F1
#
_cell.length_a   1.000
_cell.length_b   1.000
_cell.length_c   1.000
_cell.angle_alpha   90.00
_cell.angle_beta   90.00
_cell.angle_gamma   90.00
#
_symmetry.space_group_name_H-M   'P 1'
#
loop_
_entity.id
_entity.type
_entity.pdbx_description
1 polymer ?
#
loop_
_entity_poly.entity_id
_entity_poly.type
_entity_poly.pdbx_seq_one_letter_code
_entity_poly.pdbx_strand_id
1 'polypeptide(L)'
;MLQARLLAAVSLVLSGVGGVAHAEERFLLAADNQVIEVNRAGRVTDALVGLGHSGIYEAWRLPDGGIAYVHRGGLAVFDVEKRQVLAHAARPGGKGTEANSCAVLEGGSRFALMDSGVSQIRVVDRSGNVLSETALPEVEEGGLHSRYRTIR
;
A
#
# COMPACT_ATOMS: atom_id res chain seq x y z
N MET A 1 -16.70 -69.03 17.31
CA MET A 1 -16.38 -67.59 17.33
C MET A 1 -15.91 -67.23 15.92
N LEU A 2 -16.81 -66.87 14.97
CA LEU A 2 -17.21 -65.48 14.61
C LEU A 2 -15.98 -64.58 14.37
N GLN A 3 -15.64 -63.94 13.24
CA GLN A 3 -16.22 -63.56 11.94
C GLN A 3 -15.03 -63.46 10.94
N ALA A 4 -15.05 -63.81 9.65
CA ALA A 4 -15.83 -63.36 8.49
C ALA A 4 -15.61 -61.88 8.06
N ARG A 5 -14.95 -61.73 6.87
CA ARG A 5 -15.19 -60.77 5.76
C ARG A 5 -14.11 -59.70 5.45
N LEU A 6 -13.43 -59.98 4.34
CA LEU A 6 -13.14 -59.12 3.17
C LEU A 6 -13.72 -57.69 3.18
N LEU A 7 -12.88 -56.69 2.91
CA LEU A 7 -13.23 -55.47 2.17
C LEU A 7 -11.97 -54.85 1.56
N ALA A 8 -11.86 -54.97 0.23
CA ALA A 8 -11.09 -54.05 -0.59
C ALA A 8 -11.92 -52.77 -0.79
N ALA A 9 -11.28 -51.59 -0.77
CA ALA A 9 -11.63 -50.43 -1.60
C ALA A 9 -10.73 -49.25 -1.21
N VAL A 10 -9.85 -48.75 -2.08
CA VAL A 10 -10.04 -47.80 -3.21
C VAL A 10 -9.23 -46.55 -2.85
N SER A 11 -8.13 -46.35 -3.59
CA SER A 11 -7.44 -45.06 -3.66
C SER A 11 -8.42 -43.99 -4.09
N LEU A 12 -8.57 -42.92 -3.29
CA LEU A 12 -9.01 -41.64 -3.80
C LEU A 12 -7.80 -40.72 -3.88
N VAL A 13 -7.13 -40.77 -5.03
CA VAL A 13 -6.31 -39.66 -5.50
C VAL A 13 -7.30 -38.53 -5.76
N LEU A 14 -7.43 -37.58 -4.84
CA LEU A 14 -8.04 -36.30 -5.14
C LEU A 14 -7.06 -35.54 -6.03
N SER A 15 -7.12 -35.83 -7.33
CA SER A 15 -6.71 -34.92 -8.38
C SER A 15 -7.64 -33.70 -8.32
N GLY A 16 -7.39 -32.85 -7.33
CA GLY A 16 -7.91 -31.49 -7.30
C GLY A 16 -7.36 -30.80 -8.53
N VAL A 17 -8.22 -30.65 -9.54
CA VAL A 17 -8.01 -29.71 -10.63
C VAL A 17 -7.90 -28.35 -9.96
N GLY A 18 -6.64 -27.93 -9.73
CA GLY A 18 -6.31 -26.61 -9.26
C GLY A 18 -6.67 -25.63 -10.36
N GLY A 19 -7.95 -25.24 -10.40
CA GLY A 19 -8.36 -24.03 -11.08
C GLY A 19 -7.59 -22.91 -10.39
N VAL A 20 -6.55 -22.42 -11.05
CA VAL A 20 -5.93 -21.16 -10.66
C VAL A 20 -7.04 -20.15 -10.83
N ALA A 21 -7.70 -19.78 -9.72
CA ALA A 21 -8.63 -18.68 -9.72
C ALA A 21 -7.81 -17.47 -10.17
N HIS A 22 -7.96 -17.08 -11.44
CA HIS A 22 -7.37 -15.86 -11.94
C HIS A 22 -7.98 -14.73 -11.11
N ALA A 23 -7.21 -14.20 -10.17
CA ALA A 23 -7.60 -13.04 -9.41
C ALA A 23 -7.94 -11.94 -10.43
N GLU A 24 -9.17 -11.44 -10.36
CA GLU A 24 -9.62 -10.35 -11.21
C GLU A 24 -8.65 -9.17 -11.04
N GLU A 25 -8.23 -8.57 -12.14
CA GLU A 25 -7.37 -7.39 -12.11
C GLU A 25 -8.11 -6.22 -11.45
N ARG A 26 -7.46 -5.59 -10.46
CA ARG A 26 -8.00 -4.47 -9.70
C ARG A 26 -7.02 -3.32 -9.66
N PHE A 27 -7.56 -2.11 -9.65
CA PHE A 27 -6.81 -0.87 -9.62
C PHE A 27 -7.12 -0.12 -8.35
N LEU A 28 -6.08 0.37 -7.68
CA LEU A 28 -6.21 1.18 -6.49
C LEU A 28 -6.05 2.65 -6.87
N LEU A 29 -7.02 3.48 -6.51
CA LEU A 29 -7.03 4.91 -6.82
C LEU A 29 -7.03 5.71 -5.52
N ALA A 30 -6.09 6.64 -5.41
CA ALA A 30 -6.10 7.68 -4.39
C ALA A 30 -7.06 8.81 -4.80
N ALA A 31 -7.92 9.24 -3.88
CA ALA A 31 -8.85 10.33 -4.12
C ALA A 31 -9.02 11.17 -2.85
N ASP A 32 -8.29 12.27 -2.73
CA ASP A 32 -8.30 13.28 -1.65
C ASP A 32 -8.46 12.75 -0.21
N ASN A 33 -9.62 12.25 0.18
CA ASN A 33 -9.96 11.75 1.52
C ASN A 33 -10.29 10.24 1.58
N GLN A 34 -10.12 9.51 0.49
CA GLN A 34 -10.40 8.08 0.39
C GLN A 34 -9.43 7.36 -0.55
N VAL A 35 -9.40 6.03 -0.41
CA VAL A 35 -8.76 5.13 -1.39
C VAL A 35 -9.83 4.17 -1.89
N ILE A 36 -9.99 4.09 -3.21
CA ILE A 36 -11.01 3.23 -3.83
C ILE A 36 -10.34 2.13 -4.65
N GLU A 37 -10.92 0.94 -4.61
CA GLU A 37 -10.56 -0.15 -5.49
C GLU A 37 -11.60 -0.27 -6.59
N VAL A 38 -11.14 -0.30 -7.84
CA VAL A 38 -11.99 -0.50 -9.00
C VAL A 38 -11.56 -1.72 -9.77
N ASN A 39 -12.51 -2.48 -10.29
CA ASN A 39 -12.21 -3.58 -11.19
C ASN A 39 -12.05 -3.12 -12.64
N ARG A 40 -11.71 -4.06 -13.53
CA ARG A 40 -11.54 -3.79 -14.97
C ARG A 40 -12.80 -3.30 -15.68
N ALA A 41 -13.98 -3.53 -15.11
CA ALA A 41 -15.24 -2.98 -15.60
C ALA A 41 -15.49 -1.54 -15.13
N GLY A 42 -14.56 -0.93 -14.40
CA GLY A 42 -14.69 0.42 -13.84
C GLY A 42 -15.65 0.50 -12.65
N ARG A 43 -16.02 -0.64 -12.04
CA ARG A 43 -16.90 -0.66 -10.87
C ARG A 43 -16.08 -0.57 -9.60
N VAL A 44 -16.51 0.28 -8.67
CA VAL A 44 -15.96 0.31 -7.32
C VAL A 44 -16.30 -1.01 -6.64
N THR A 45 -15.29 -1.75 -6.21
CA THR A 45 -15.43 -3.03 -5.53
C THR A 45 -15.16 -2.91 -4.04
N ASP A 46 -14.38 -1.92 -3.63
CA ASP A 46 -14.11 -1.63 -2.22
C ASP A 46 -13.67 -0.18 -2.03
N ALA A 47 -13.76 0.31 -0.79
CA ALA A 47 -13.25 1.62 -0.42
C ALA A 47 -12.69 1.62 1.02
N LEU A 48 -11.67 2.45 1.23
CA LEU A 48 -11.16 2.87 2.51
C LEU A 48 -11.51 4.35 2.69
N VAL A 49 -12.45 4.64 3.59
CA VAL A 49 -13.08 5.95 3.81
C VAL A 49 -13.00 6.36 5.28
N GLY A 50 -13.34 7.62 5.58
CA GLY A 50 -13.41 8.10 6.97
C GLY A 50 -12.05 8.16 7.66
N LEU A 51 -10.98 8.35 6.89
CA LEU A 51 -9.59 8.21 7.34
C LEU A 51 -9.10 9.39 8.20
N GLY A 52 -9.84 10.50 8.25
CA GLY A 52 -9.38 11.74 8.89
C GLY A 52 -8.22 12.42 8.16
N HIS A 53 -7.84 11.92 6.98
CA HIS A 53 -6.77 12.46 6.15
C HIS A 53 -7.35 13.13 4.90
N SER A 54 -6.70 14.18 4.44
CA SER A 54 -6.97 14.86 3.17
C SER A 54 -5.68 14.96 2.34
N GLY A 55 -5.82 15.25 1.06
CA GLY A 55 -4.70 15.29 0.13
C GLY A 55 -4.01 13.94 0.01
N ILE A 56 -4.76 12.84 -0.08
CA ILE A 56 -4.22 11.53 -0.44
C ILE A 56 -3.81 11.60 -1.91
N TYR A 57 -2.51 11.43 -2.17
CA TYR A 57 -1.92 11.65 -3.49
C TYR A 57 -1.58 10.35 -4.22
N GLU A 58 -1.13 9.33 -3.50
CA GLU A 58 -0.78 8.01 -4.06
C GLU A 58 -1.16 6.91 -3.07
N ALA A 59 -1.60 5.77 -3.60
CA ALA A 59 -1.95 4.59 -2.82
C ALA A 59 -1.39 3.33 -3.48
N TRP A 60 -1.01 2.36 -2.66
CA TRP A 60 -0.40 1.10 -3.05
C TRP A 60 -1.08 -0.06 -2.35
N ARG A 61 -1.38 -1.11 -3.12
CA ARG A 61 -1.74 -2.42 -2.57
C ARG A 61 -0.45 -3.13 -2.16
N LEU A 62 -0.40 -3.62 -0.93
CA LEU A 62 0.74 -4.36 -0.39
C LEU A 62 0.57 -5.86 -0.65
N PRO A 63 1.67 -6.65 -0.73
CA PRO A 63 1.59 -8.09 -0.96
C PRO A 63 0.82 -8.88 0.10
N ASP A 64 0.73 -8.36 1.32
CA ASP A 64 -0.08 -8.93 2.42
C ASP A 64 -1.57 -8.57 2.33
N GLY A 65 -1.98 -7.85 1.27
CA GLY A 65 -3.35 -7.36 1.08
C GLY A 65 -3.62 -6.00 1.73
N GLY A 66 -2.70 -5.48 2.54
CA GLY A 66 -2.80 -4.17 3.15
C GLY A 66 -2.73 -3.01 2.14
N ILE A 67 -2.88 -1.79 2.63
CA ILE A 67 -2.82 -0.56 1.83
C ILE A 67 -1.80 0.38 2.44
N ALA A 68 -0.88 0.92 1.64
CA ALA A 68 -0.09 2.07 2.02
C ALA A 68 -0.50 3.26 1.15
N TYR A 69 -0.68 4.44 1.75
CA TYR A 69 -0.89 5.66 0.98
C TYR A 69 -0.17 6.84 1.60
N VAL A 70 0.23 7.77 0.75
CA VAL A 70 0.73 9.08 1.16
C VAL A 70 -0.40 10.10 1.13
N HIS A 71 -0.45 10.94 2.15
CA HIS A 71 -1.33 12.08 2.24
C HIS A 71 -0.51 13.33 2.59
N ARG A 72 -1.10 14.52 2.48
CA ARG A 72 -0.42 15.78 2.84
C ARG A 72 0.32 15.69 4.18
N GLY A 73 -0.30 15.05 5.18
CA GLY A 73 0.26 14.93 6.52
C GLY A 73 1.34 13.86 6.71
N GLY A 74 1.60 12.98 5.73
CA GLY A 74 2.56 11.89 5.89
C GLY A 74 2.19 10.59 5.16
N LEU A 75 2.65 9.47 5.72
CA LEU A 75 2.37 8.11 5.26
C LEU A 75 1.43 7.42 6.25
N ALA A 76 0.44 6.70 5.72
CA ALA A 76 -0.39 5.80 6.51
C ALA A 76 -0.38 4.40 5.89
N VAL A 77 -0.30 3.37 6.74
CA VAL A 77 -0.35 1.97 6.33
C VAL A 77 -1.46 1.26 7.09
N PHE A 78 -2.25 0.50 6.37
CA PHE A 78 -3.39 -0.26 6.84
C PHE A 78 -3.16 -1.74 6.57
N ASP A 79 -3.52 -2.59 7.52
CA ASP A 79 -3.54 -4.04 7.30
C ASP A 79 -4.73 -4.48 6.42
N VAL A 80 -4.83 -5.78 6.17
CA VAL A 80 -5.91 -6.37 5.35
C VAL A 80 -7.28 -6.19 6.00
N GLU A 81 -7.35 -6.03 7.33
CA GLU A 81 -8.57 -5.68 8.06
C GLU A 81 -8.86 -4.17 8.09
N LYS A 82 -8.11 -3.36 7.32
CA LYS A 82 -8.25 -1.90 7.25
C LYS A 82 -8.02 -1.19 8.57
N ARG A 83 -7.23 -1.77 9.48
CA ARG A 83 -6.75 -1.09 10.69
C ARG A 83 -5.45 -0.38 10.36
N GLN A 84 -5.32 0.87 10.81
CA GLN A 84 -4.08 1.62 10.64
C GLN A 84 -3.00 1.01 11.54
N VAL A 85 -1.94 0.48 10.92
CA VAL A 85 -0.81 -0.15 11.61
C VAL A 85 0.44 0.73 11.61
N LEU A 86 0.49 1.74 10.74
CA LEU A 86 1.53 2.78 10.76
C LEU A 86 0.91 4.14 10.43
N ALA A 87 1.31 5.15 11.19
CA ALA A 87 1.16 6.56 10.86
C ALA A 87 2.54 7.21 10.98
N HIS A 88 3.01 7.85 9.91
CA HIS A 88 4.32 8.48 9.89
C HIS A 88 4.23 9.88 9.35
N ALA A 89 4.45 10.88 10.22
CA ALA A 89 4.23 12.27 9.88
C ALA A 89 5.21 12.79 8.82
N ALA A 90 4.70 13.69 7.97
CA ALA A 90 5.50 14.53 7.11
C ALA A 90 6.36 15.47 7.95
N ARG A 91 7.55 15.81 7.47
CA ARG A 91 8.45 16.71 8.17
C ARG A 91 8.10 18.18 7.93
N PRO A 92 8.09 19.02 8.97
CA PRO A 92 8.02 20.45 8.79
C PRO A 92 9.33 20.99 8.21
N GLY A 93 9.22 21.91 7.25
CA GLY A 93 10.36 22.65 6.72
C GLY A 93 9.99 24.07 6.31
N GLY A 94 10.94 24.80 5.72
CA GLY A 94 10.79 26.22 5.41
C GLY A 94 9.64 26.55 4.45
N LYS A 95 9.17 25.57 3.68
CA LYS A 95 8.05 25.71 2.73
C LYS A 95 6.70 25.29 3.30
N GLY A 96 6.69 24.68 4.50
CA GLY A 96 5.52 24.07 5.13
C GLY A 96 5.72 22.59 5.47
N THR A 97 4.63 21.89 5.75
CA THR A 97 4.63 20.46 6.09
C THR A 97 3.79 19.70 5.08
N GLU A 98 4.45 18.97 4.18
CA GLU A 98 3.75 18.15 3.20
C GLU A 98 4.60 16.92 2.79
N ALA A 99 3.97 15.74 2.79
CA ALA A 99 4.40 14.58 2.03
C ALA A 99 3.48 14.37 0.83
N ASN A 100 4.02 13.92 -0.30
CA ASN A 100 3.23 13.87 -1.53
C ASN A 100 3.45 12.66 -2.44
N SER A 101 4.50 11.87 -2.23
CA SER A 101 4.74 10.64 -2.96
C SER A 101 5.30 9.58 -2.04
N CYS A 102 4.97 8.33 -2.36
CA CYS A 102 5.51 7.17 -1.68
C CYS A 102 5.81 6.08 -2.70
N ALA A 103 6.97 5.44 -2.59
CA ALA A 103 7.24 4.17 -3.26
C ALA A 103 7.29 3.02 -2.25
N VAL A 104 6.62 1.92 -2.59
CA VAL A 104 6.69 0.67 -1.84
C VAL A 104 7.96 -0.09 -2.26
N LEU A 105 8.82 -0.39 -1.29
CA LEU A 105 10.10 -1.06 -1.49
C LEU A 105 10.08 -2.46 -0.85
N GLU A 106 10.91 -3.36 -1.39
CA GLU A 106 11.18 -4.68 -0.78
C GLU A 106 9.90 -5.45 -0.40
N GLY A 107 8.91 -5.47 -1.29
CA GLY A 107 7.64 -6.17 -1.05
C GLY A 107 6.80 -5.55 0.07
N GLY A 108 7.00 -4.27 0.39
CA GLY A 108 6.24 -3.55 1.41
C GLY A 108 6.80 -3.68 2.82
N SER A 109 8.03 -4.12 2.99
CA SER A 109 8.73 -4.01 4.28
C SER A 109 9.23 -2.59 4.55
N ARG A 110 9.40 -1.76 3.50
CA ARG A 110 9.91 -0.40 3.55
C ARG A 110 9.16 0.53 2.59
N PHE A 111 9.18 1.83 2.90
CA PHE A 111 8.52 2.88 2.15
C PHE A 111 9.48 4.05 1.93
N ALA A 112 9.70 4.44 0.68
CA ALA A 112 10.37 5.71 0.38
C ALA A 112 9.31 6.81 0.33
N LEU A 113 9.25 7.63 1.37
CA LEU A 113 8.35 8.76 1.52
C LEU A 113 9.06 10.04 1.07
N MET A 114 8.39 10.85 0.28
CA MET A 114 8.91 12.15 -0.14
C MET A 114 8.27 13.29 0.65
N ASP A 115 9.09 14.03 1.39
CA ASP A 115 8.71 15.22 2.12
C ASP A 115 9.07 16.46 1.30
N SER A 116 8.05 17.13 0.76
CA SER A 116 8.25 18.33 -0.04
C SER A 116 8.59 19.56 0.81
N GLY A 117 8.16 19.58 2.09
CA GLY A 117 8.47 20.68 3.02
C GLY A 117 9.96 20.88 3.27
N VAL A 118 10.73 19.79 3.20
CA VAL A 118 12.19 19.73 3.44
C VAL A 118 12.98 19.22 2.23
N SER A 119 12.34 19.08 1.06
CA SER A 119 12.94 18.55 -0.17
C SER A 119 13.76 17.27 0.08
N GLN A 120 13.14 16.23 0.65
CA GLN A 120 13.86 15.03 1.10
C GLN A 120 13.07 13.75 0.79
N ILE A 121 13.77 12.67 0.47
CA ILE A 121 13.25 11.31 0.53
C ILE A 121 13.72 10.66 1.83
N ARG A 122 12.79 10.03 2.56
CA ARG A 122 13.07 9.19 3.72
C ARG A 122 12.65 7.76 3.44
N VAL A 123 13.52 6.81 3.72
CA VAL A 123 13.12 5.39 3.74
C VAL A 123 12.70 5.04 5.16
N VAL A 124 11.48 4.53 5.30
CA VAL A 124 10.86 4.20 6.59
C VAL A 124 10.49 2.71 6.59
N ASP A 125 10.74 2.01 7.69
CA ASP A 125 10.30 0.62 7.86
C ASP A 125 8.86 0.51 8.36
N ARG A 126 8.33 -0.71 8.44
CA ARG A 126 6.99 -1.01 8.98
C ARG A 126 6.78 -0.59 10.45
N SER A 127 7.86 -0.38 11.20
CA SER A 127 7.79 0.07 12.60
C SER A 127 7.82 1.60 12.71
N GLY A 128 7.99 2.32 11.60
CA GLY A 128 8.10 3.78 11.56
C GLY A 128 9.53 4.31 11.74
N ASN A 129 10.54 3.44 11.77
CA ASN A 129 11.92 3.89 11.88
C ASN A 129 12.41 4.44 10.55
N VAL A 130 13.09 5.59 10.59
CA VAL A 130 13.79 6.13 9.42
C VAL A 130 15.11 5.37 9.26
N LEU A 131 15.26 4.69 8.13
CA LEU A 131 16.44 3.89 7.79
C LEU A 131 17.48 4.69 7.00
N SER A 132 17.02 5.61 6.16
CA SER A 132 17.90 6.48 5.39
C SER A 132 17.18 7.75 4.96
N GLU A 133 18.00 8.74 4.61
CA GLU A 133 17.55 10.04 4.15
C GLU A 133 18.36 10.47 2.94
N THR A 134 17.71 11.11 1.98
CA THR A 134 18.36 11.60 0.77
C THR A 134 17.78 12.96 0.43
N ALA A 135 18.63 13.97 0.40
CA ALA A 135 18.23 15.31 -0.05
C ALA A 135 17.86 15.28 -1.53
N LEU A 136 16.78 15.96 -1.87
CA LEU A 136 16.41 16.23 -3.25
C LEU A 136 16.98 17.60 -3.66
N PRO A 137 17.35 17.78 -4.94
CA PRO A 137 17.75 19.08 -5.43
C PRO A 137 16.58 20.05 -5.27
N GLU A 138 16.85 21.22 -4.71
CA GLU A 138 15.84 22.28 -4.64
C GLU A 138 15.54 22.78 -6.05
N VAL A 139 14.25 22.91 -6.36
CA VAL A 139 13.78 23.64 -7.53
C VAL A 139 13.53 25.07 -7.05
N GLU A 140 14.28 26.05 -7.55
CA GLU A 140 14.28 27.45 -7.07
C GLU A 140 12.89 28.10 -7.08
N GLU A 141 12.00 27.69 -7.99
CA GLU A 141 10.60 28.16 -8.08
C GLU A 141 9.58 27.20 -7.45
N GLY A 142 10.03 26.13 -6.78
CA GLY A 142 9.18 25.07 -6.28
C GLY A 142 8.45 25.48 -5.00
N GLY A 143 7.13 25.73 -5.11
CA GLY A 143 6.23 25.82 -3.97
C GLY A 143 6.19 24.52 -3.15
N LEU A 144 5.46 24.53 -2.02
CA LEU A 144 5.35 23.38 -1.10
C LEU A 144 4.97 22.07 -1.81
N HIS A 145 4.23 22.15 -2.91
CA HIS A 145 3.80 20.97 -3.66
C HIS A 145 4.74 20.71 -4.85
N SER A 146 5.76 19.87 -4.67
CA SER A 146 6.70 19.49 -5.72
C SER A 146 6.60 18.00 -6.01
N ARG A 147 6.02 17.58 -7.15
CA ARG A 147 5.81 16.15 -7.46
C ARG A 147 6.98 15.56 -8.23
N TYR A 148 7.68 14.61 -7.63
CA TYR A 148 8.58 13.70 -8.34
C TYR A 148 7.78 12.46 -8.72
N ARG A 149 7.92 12.00 -9.95
CA ARG A 149 7.22 10.81 -10.44
C ARG A 149 8.22 9.69 -10.61
N THR A 150 7.83 8.48 -10.21
CA THR A 150 8.59 7.29 -10.58
C THR A 150 8.45 7.09 -12.09
N ILE A 151 9.56 7.08 -12.81
CA ILE A 151 9.62 6.66 -14.21
C ILE A 151 10.08 5.20 -14.19
N ARG A 152 9.26 4.28 -14.71
CA ARG A 152 9.60 2.87 -14.88
C ARG A 152 9.67 2.54 -16.35
#